data_AF-A0A3P8RW17-F1
#
_entry.id   AF-A0A3P8RW17-F1
#
_cell.length_a   1.000
_cell.length_b   1.000
_cell.length_c   1.000
_cell.angle_alpha   90.00
_cell.angle_beta   90.00
_cell.angle_gamma   90.00
#
_symmetry.space_group_name_H-M   'P 1'
#
loop_
_entity.id
_entity.type
_entity.pdbx_description
1 polymer ?
#
loop_
_entity_poly.entity_id
_entity_poly.type
_entity_poly.pdbx_seq_one_letter_code
_entity_poly.pdbx_strand_id
1 'polypeptide(L)'
;GELGRNIRKYGLLSAIPLRLSLRGYGFCMATLFLFCFGSVFYQLNGGPPKILLDIRQYLGESTYMDDHGPPVPRVLPFPSQVVYNRVGKCGSRTVVILLKLLAEKHQFNLVSSDIHNKTRLTKHEQNISNIPQPFLYTRHVHFLNFTRFRMEQPVYINIIRDPINRFLSNYFFRRFGDWRGEQSHLIRTPGMKDDERYLDINVCILENYPECSNPKIFYVIPYFCGQHPQCREPGVWALERAKQNVLENYLLVGILEELEDVFLLLERLLPHYFTGALNIYNSPDYRKMGNMTSTVRKHTPTLEALQVLYHRLRYEYEFYNFIRDQFHLMKKKIGLKSISKPSAYSPAFLRELALRTPEPPDEDEDLDTDLEDVRLFIF
;
A
#
# COMPACT_ATOMS: atom_id res chain seq x y z
N GLY A 1 -61.52 -21.12 -3.14
CA GLY A 1 -61.41 -20.59 -1.77
C GLY A 1 -60.60 -19.32 -1.82
N GLU A 2 -61.32 -18.21 -1.72
CA GLU A 2 -60.95 -16.80 -1.49
C GLU A 2 -59.48 -16.35 -1.56
N LEU A 3 -59.20 -15.56 -2.61
CA LEU A 3 -58.12 -14.60 -2.73
C LEU A 3 -58.63 -13.24 -2.18
N GLY A 4 -58.40 -12.97 -0.89
CA GLY A 4 -58.85 -11.74 -0.23
C GLY A 4 -57.77 -10.66 -0.16
N ARG A 5 -57.77 -9.73 -1.12
CA ARG A 5 -57.07 -8.43 -1.03
C ARG A 5 -57.68 -7.61 0.11
N ASN A 6 -56.93 -7.38 1.18
CA ASN A 6 -57.29 -6.46 2.24
C ASN A 6 -56.73 -5.05 1.93
N ILE A 7 -57.49 -4.28 1.14
CA ILE A 7 -57.37 -2.82 1.08
C ILE A 7 -58.69 -2.29 1.65
N ARG A 8 -58.68 -1.92 2.93
CA ARG A 8 -59.77 -1.17 3.55
C ARG A 8 -59.23 0.14 4.09
N LYS A 9 -59.62 1.21 3.39
CA LYS A 9 -59.55 2.60 3.82
C LYS A 9 -60.31 2.75 5.14
N TYR A 10 -59.58 2.95 6.23
CA TYR A 10 -60.02 3.72 7.39
C TYR A 10 -59.28 5.04 7.28
N GLY A 11 -59.86 6.22 7.42
CA GLY A 11 -61.05 6.61 8.16
C GLY A 11 -60.70 7.98 8.71
N LEU A 12 -61.17 9.02 8.02
CA LEU A 12 -61.29 10.41 8.43
C LEU A 12 -60.84 10.70 9.88
N LEU A 13 -59.60 11.15 10.07
CA LEU A 13 -59.23 11.85 11.31
C LEU A 13 -59.87 13.23 11.24
N SER A 14 -60.97 13.33 11.99
CA SER A 14 -61.75 14.51 12.29
C SER A 14 -60.86 15.75 12.48
N ALA A 15 -61.07 16.74 11.60
CA ALA A 15 -60.66 18.10 11.83
C ALA A 15 -61.26 18.58 13.15
N ILE A 16 -60.41 18.78 14.16
CA ILE A 16 -60.77 19.52 15.37
C ILE A 16 -61.09 20.94 14.90
N PRO A 17 -62.32 21.47 15.06
CA PRO A 17 -62.56 22.86 14.76
C PRO A 17 -61.94 23.65 15.92
N LEU A 18 -60.69 24.06 15.74
CA LEU A 18 -60.07 25.13 16.50
C LEU A 18 -60.91 26.39 16.26
N ARG A 19 -61.98 26.56 17.06
CA ARG A 19 -62.69 27.83 17.22
C ARG A 19 -61.75 28.80 17.94
N LEU A 20 -60.67 29.21 17.27
CA LEU A 20 -59.98 30.43 17.65
C LEU A 20 -60.92 31.58 17.29
N SER A 21 -61.44 32.25 18.32
CA SER A 21 -62.12 33.53 18.16
C SER A 21 -61.24 34.45 17.32
N LEU A 22 -61.81 35.07 16.27
CA LEU A 22 -61.11 36.07 15.43
C LEU A 22 -60.44 37.16 16.29
N ARG A 23 -61.03 37.43 17.45
CA ARG A 23 -60.53 38.37 18.46
C ARG A 23 -59.26 37.87 19.18
N GLY A 24 -59.15 36.56 19.42
CA GLY A 24 -57.96 35.93 19.99
C GLY A 24 -56.80 35.86 18.98
N TYR A 25 -57.10 35.59 17.70
CA TYR A 25 -56.11 35.67 16.62
C TYR A 25 -55.63 37.12 16.43
N GLY A 26 -56.55 38.09 16.46
CA GLY A 26 -56.20 39.51 16.41
C GLY A 26 -55.29 39.95 17.56
N PHE A 27 -55.57 39.49 18.79
CA PHE A 27 -54.71 39.79 19.94
C PHE A 27 -53.33 39.15 19.80
N CYS A 28 -53.27 37.89 19.36
CA CYS A 28 -52.02 37.17 19.15
C CYS A 28 -51.16 37.84 18.06
N MET A 29 -51.77 38.18 16.92
CA MET A 29 -51.08 38.88 15.83
C MET A 29 -50.65 40.30 16.22
N ALA A 30 -51.44 41.01 17.04
CA ALA A 30 -51.03 42.32 17.57
C ALA A 30 -49.84 42.20 18.53
N THR A 31 -49.82 41.18 19.40
CA THR A 31 -48.68 40.93 20.29
C THR A 31 -47.43 40.52 19.51
N LEU A 32 -47.58 39.69 18.48
CA LEU A 32 -46.48 39.30 17.58
C LEU A 32 -45.96 40.51 16.81
N PHE A 33 -46.85 41.37 16.31
CA PHE A 33 -46.46 42.58 15.60
C PHE A 33 -45.71 43.55 16.52
N LEU A 34 -46.19 43.78 17.74
CA LEU A 34 -45.48 44.61 18.73
C LEU A 34 -44.12 44.03 19.11
N PHE A 35 -44.00 42.71 19.23
CA PHE A 35 -42.74 42.05 19.52
C PHE A 35 -41.75 42.15 18.34
N CYS A 36 -42.21 41.93 17.12
CA CYS A 36 -41.40 42.09 15.90
C CYS A 36 -40.99 43.55 15.70
N PHE A 37 -41.90 44.50 15.90
CA PHE A 37 -41.61 45.92 15.74
C PHE A 37 -40.65 46.43 16.83
N GLY A 38 -40.80 45.93 18.07
CA GLY A 38 -39.83 46.14 19.14
C GLY A 38 -38.46 45.55 18.83
N SER A 39 -38.40 44.36 18.22
CA SER A 39 -37.16 43.73 17.77
C SER A 39 -36.47 44.50 16.62
N VAL A 40 -37.23 45.14 15.74
CA VAL A 40 -36.69 45.99 14.66
C VAL A 40 -36.12 47.28 15.25
N PHE A 41 -36.82 47.93 16.19
CA PHE A 41 -36.27 49.07 16.93
C PHE A 41 -35.02 48.71 17.73
N TYR A 42 -34.96 47.48 18.27
CA TYR A 42 -33.82 46.91 18.95
C TYR A 42 -32.60 46.72 18.02
N GLN A 43 -32.82 46.29 16.78
CA GLN A 43 -31.75 46.15 15.78
C GLN A 43 -31.27 47.49 15.22
N LEU A 44 -32.15 48.50 15.11
CA LEU A 44 -31.79 49.84 14.62
C LEU A 44 -31.00 50.68 15.64
N ASN A 45 -31.17 50.44 16.94
CA ASN A 45 -30.47 51.17 18.01
C ASN A 45 -29.11 50.57 18.43
N GLY A 46 -28.55 49.64 17.65
CA GLY A 46 -27.15 49.21 17.83
C GLY A 46 -26.91 48.17 18.94
N GLY A 47 -27.94 47.43 19.38
CA GLY A 47 -27.78 46.26 20.26
C GLY A 47 -28.54 46.32 21.59
N PRO A 48 -28.29 45.36 22.50
CA PRO A 48 -29.05 45.22 23.73
C PRO A 48 -28.95 46.44 24.67
N PRO A 49 -30.04 46.82 25.37
CA PRO A 49 -29.98 47.80 26.46
C PRO A 49 -29.03 47.30 27.55
N LYS A 50 -28.32 48.24 28.20
CA LYS A 50 -27.30 47.95 29.24
C LYS A 50 -27.79 47.00 30.34
N ILE A 51 -29.07 47.07 30.71
CA ILE A 51 -29.69 46.15 31.67
C ILE A 51 -29.60 44.67 31.25
N LEU A 52 -29.75 44.35 29.96
CA LEU A 52 -29.61 42.97 29.47
C LEU A 52 -28.13 42.53 29.40
N LEU A 53 -27.20 43.47 29.19
CA LEU A 53 -25.76 43.22 29.28
C LEU A 53 -25.33 43.01 30.75
N ASP A 54 -25.90 43.74 31.69
CA ASP A 54 -25.62 43.59 33.12
C ASP A 54 -26.20 42.27 33.66
N ILE A 55 -27.38 41.85 33.20
CA ILE A 55 -27.95 40.53 33.55
C ILE A 55 -27.08 39.38 33.03
N ARG A 56 -26.40 39.53 31.87
CA ARG A 56 -25.41 38.56 31.35
C ARG A 56 -24.25 38.37 32.34
N GLN A 57 -23.88 39.40 33.09
CA GLN A 57 -22.81 39.34 34.07
C GLN A 57 -23.20 38.48 35.30
N TYR A 58 -24.49 38.38 35.62
CA TYR A 58 -25.01 37.56 36.71
C TYR A 58 -25.38 36.12 36.29
N LEU A 59 -25.66 35.88 35.01
CA LEU A 59 -26.05 34.56 34.48
C LEU A 59 -24.88 33.72 33.95
N GLY A 60 -23.65 34.24 34.00
CA GLY A 60 -22.46 33.58 33.45
C GLY A 60 -22.43 33.63 31.91
N GLU A 61 -21.27 33.34 31.33
CA GLU A 61 -21.13 33.30 29.87
C GLU A 61 -22.02 32.19 29.28
N SER A 62 -23.09 32.60 28.60
CA SER A 62 -23.88 31.70 27.76
C SER A 62 -23.00 31.20 26.60
N THR A 63 -22.76 29.90 26.57
CA THR A 63 -22.03 29.19 25.50
C THR A 63 -22.78 29.14 24.17
N TYR A 64 -24.03 29.63 24.11
CA TYR A 64 -24.91 29.38 22.97
C TYR A 64 -24.56 30.15 21.67
N MET A 65 -23.58 31.05 21.70
CA MET A 65 -23.11 31.77 20.50
C MET A 65 -21.66 31.46 20.10
N ASP A 66 -20.94 30.60 20.84
CA ASP A 66 -19.55 30.21 20.58
C ASP A 66 -19.37 28.68 20.46
N ASP A 67 -20.43 27.90 20.27
CA ASP A 67 -20.37 26.44 20.05
C ASP A 67 -19.72 26.02 18.72
N HIS A 68 -19.34 27.00 17.89
CA HIS A 68 -18.35 26.79 16.85
C HIS A 68 -16.99 27.19 17.39
N GLY A 69 -16.45 26.36 18.28
CA GLY A 69 -15.00 26.29 18.47
C GLY A 69 -14.30 26.24 17.10
N PRO A 70 -13.00 26.61 17.02
CA PRO A 70 -12.27 26.59 15.75
C PRO A 70 -12.59 25.28 15.02
N PRO A 71 -12.93 25.33 13.70
CA PRO A 71 -13.44 24.17 12.98
C PRO A 71 -12.53 22.99 13.30
N VAL A 72 -13.11 21.96 13.91
CA VAL A 72 -12.35 20.77 14.35
C VAL A 72 -11.48 20.37 13.15
N PRO A 73 -10.15 20.26 13.31
CA PRO A 73 -9.29 19.89 12.20
C PRO A 73 -9.93 18.68 11.54
N ARG A 74 -10.22 18.76 10.23
CA ARG A 74 -10.82 17.64 9.50
C ARG A 74 -9.79 16.52 9.48
N VAL A 75 -9.75 15.71 10.53
CA VAL A 75 -8.99 14.48 10.57
C VAL A 75 -9.61 13.60 9.50
N LEU A 76 -8.85 13.29 8.46
CA LEU A 76 -9.31 12.38 7.43
C LEU A 76 -9.70 11.06 8.12
N PRO A 77 -10.84 10.45 7.76
CA PRO A 77 -11.24 9.17 8.35
C PRO A 77 -10.29 8.01 7.98
N PHE A 78 -9.33 8.26 7.10
CA PHE A 78 -8.33 7.32 6.61
C PHE A 78 -6.93 7.91 6.80
N PRO A 79 -5.88 7.07 6.86
CA PRO A 79 -4.50 7.53 7.06
C PRO A 79 -4.05 8.56 6.01
N SER A 80 -3.50 9.69 6.46
CA SER A 80 -3.03 10.82 5.63
C SER A 80 -1.54 10.77 5.28
N GLN A 81 -0.82 9.78 5.79
CA GLN A 81 0.62 9.61 5.60
C GLN A 81 0.89 8.19 5.10
N VAL A 82 1.17 8.05 3.80
CA VAL A 82 1.36 6.75 3.14
C VAL A 82 2.77 6.63 2.60
N VAL A 83 3.43 5.52 2.89
CA VAL A 83 4.75 5.20 2.33
C VAL A 83 4.67 3.98 1.43
N TYR A 84 5.06 4.15 0.17
CA TYR A 84 5.28 3.07 -0.80
C TYR A 84 6.78 2.85 -1.02
N ASN A 85 7.39 1.99 -0.19
CA ASN A 85 8.81 1.63 -0.27
C ASN A 85 9.06 0.60 -1.39
N ARG A 86 8.85 1.05 -2.62
CA ARG A 86 8.66 0.21 -3.80
C ARG A 86 9.85 -0.72 -4.10
N VAL A 87 9.54 -2.00 -4.28
CA VAL A 87 10.53 -3.03 -4.66
C VAL A 87 10.83 -2.95 -6.16
N GLY A 88 12.09 -3.18 -6.53
CA GLY A 88 12.52 -3.25 -7.93
C GLY A 88 11.90 -4.44 -8.68
N LYS A 89 11.46 -4.21 -9.93
CA LYS A 89 10.88 -5.23 -10.84
C LYS A 89 9.53 -5.83 -10.42
N CYS A 90 8.84 -5.19 -9.45
CA CYS A 90 7.48 -5.51 -9.03
C CYS A 90 6.43 -4.54 -9.62
N GLY A 91 6.63 -4.05 -10.86
CA GLY A 91 5.68 -3.13 -11.51
C GLY A 91 5.66 -1.69 -10.97
N SER A 92 6.63 -1.34 -10.12
CA SER A 92 6.65 -0.04 -9.42
C SER A 92 6.61 1.19 -10.33
N ARG A 93 7.24 1.15 -11.51
CA ARG A 93 7.18 2.27 -12.48
C ARG A 93 5.75 2.51 -12.99
N THR A 94 5.02 1.44 -13.30
CA THR A 94 3.61 1.47 -13.73
C THR A 94 2.74 2.05 -12.63
N VAL A 95 2.90 1.58 -11.40
CA VAL A 95 2.17 2.09 -10.23
C VAL A 95 2.47 3.57 -9.99
N VAL A 96 3.72 4.02 -10.12
CA VAL A 96 4.07 5.45 -9.95
C VAL A 96 3.42 6.34 -11.01
N ILE A 97 3.29 5.87 -12.25
CA ILE A 97 2.56 6.62 -13.30
C ILE A 97 1.09 6.77 -12.90
N LEU A 98 0.47 5.72 -12.37
CA LEU A 98 -0.90 5.78 -11.87
C LEU A 98 -1.03 6.77 -10.71
N LEU A 99 -0.10 6.71 -9.76
CA LEU A 99 -0.07 7.61 -8.61
C LEU A 99 0.06 9.07 -9.02
N LYS A 100 0.81 9.39 -10.08
CA LYS A 100 0.89 10.76 -10.62
C LYS A 100 -0.47 11.25 -11.11
N LEU A 101 -1.16 10.44 -11.90
CA LEU A 101 -2.50 10.76 -12.41
C LEU A 101 -3.52 10.90 -11.27
N LEU A 102 -3.42 10.04 -10.24
CA LEU A 102 -4.27 10.12 -9.06
C LEU A 102 -3.94 11.35 -8.19
N ALA A 103 -2.67 11.73 -8.06
CA ALA A 103 -2.25 12.91 -7.31
C ALA A 103 -2.81 14.20 -7.94
N GLU A 104 -2.76 14.30 -9.27
CA GLU A 104 -3.39 15.41 -10.00
C GLU A 104 -4.91 15.44 -9.80
N LYS A 105 -5.56 14.27 -9.86
CA LYS A 105 -7.01 14.16 -9.71
C LYS A 105 -7.50 14.48 -8.30
N HIS A 106 -6.81 13.99 -7.28
CA HIS A 106 -7.24 14.05 -5.88
C HIS A 106 -6.50 15.10 -5.04
N GLN A 107 -5.55 15.83 -5.64
CA GLN A 107 -4.83 16.95 -5.03
C GLN A 107 -4.06 16.57 -3.75
N PHE A 108 -3.42 15.40 -3.73
CA PHE A 108 -2.50 15.00 -2.65
C PHE A 108 -1.03 15.15 -3.06
N ASN A 109 -0.15 15.26 -2.08
CA ASN A 109 1.29 15.42 -2.33
C ASN A 109 1.95 14.08 -2.65
N LEU A 110 2.30 13.84 -3.92
CA LEU A 110 3.12 12.69 -4.32
C LEU A 110 4.61 13.08 -4.30
N VAL A 111 5.36 12.52 -3.34
CA VAL A 111 6.80 12.76 -3.24
C VAL A 111 7.54 11.52 -3.71
N SER A 112 8.29 11.67 -4.82
CA SER A 112 9.16 10.62 -5.35
C SER A 112 10.61 11.05 -5.25
N SER A 113 11.49 10.14 -4.81
CA SER A 113 12.93 10.36 -4.92
C SER A 113 13.47 9.73 -6.20
N ASP A 114 14.23 10.51 -6.96
CA ASP A 114 14.94 10.03 -8.15
C ASP A 114 16.18 9.17 -7.81
N ILE A 115 16.55 9.10 -6.54
CA ILE A 115 17.67 8.27 -6.08
C ILE A 115 17.21 6.81 -5.94
N HIS A 116 17.60 5.99 -6.91
CA HIS A 116 17.24 4.57 -6.96
C HIS A 116 18.27 3.63 -6.33
N ASN A 117 19.53 4.06 -6.24
CA ASN A 117 20.65 3.18 -5.87
C ASN A 117 20.95 3.17 -4.36
N LYS A 118 20.32 4.07 -3.60
CA LYS A 118 20.55 4.24 -2.17
C LYS A 118 19.33 3.77 -1.38
N THR A 119 19.35 2.48 -1.02
CA THR A 119 18.30 1.86 -0.19
C THR A 119 18.52 2.07 1.31
N ARG A 120 19.73 2.48 1.71
CA ARG A 120 20.11 2.88 3.08
C ARG A 120 20.15 4.40 3.15
N LEU A 121 19.30 4.99 3.98
CA LEU A 121 19.26 6.43 4.17
C LEU A 121 20.04 6.84 5.42
N THR A 122 20.67 8.01 5.39
CA THR A 122 21.20 8.64 6.62
C THR A 122 20.05 9.17 7.48
N LYS A 123 20.30 9.48 8.75
CA LYS A 123 19.29 10.00 9.68
C LYS A 123 18.55 11.25 9.15
N HIS A 124 19.23 12.10 8.38
CA HIS A 124 18.64 13.31 7.79
C HIS A 124 17.79 13.01 6.55
N GLU A 125 18.20 12.06 5.71
CA GLU A 125 17.45 11.66 4.51
C GLU A 125 16.16 10.89 4.83
N GLN A 126 16.02 10.39 6.05
CA GLN A 126 14.83 9.69 6.53
C GLN A 126 13.75 10.65 7.06
N ASN A 127 14.06 11.94 7.21
CA ASN A 127 13.09 12.88 7.72
C ASN A 127 12.07 13.28 6.63
N ILE A 128 10.83 12.84 6.80
CA ILE A 128 9.70 13.18 5.93
C ILE A 128 8.69 14.09 6.63
N SER A 129 8.99 14.59 7.85
CA SER A 129 8.07 15.38 8.68
C SER A 129 7.59 16.67 8.02
N ASN A 130 8.37 17.22 7.08
CA ASN A 130 8.11 18.52 6.48
C ASN A 130 7.17 18.46 5.27
N ILE A 131 6.71 17.27 4.88
CA ILE A 131 5.83 17.10 3.72
C ILE A 131 4.39 17.44 4.13
N PRO A 132 3.70 18.38 3.43
CA PRO A 132 2.32 18.70 3.73
C PRO A 132 1.41 17.48 3.55
N GLN A 133 0.51 17.24 4.51
CA GLN A 133 -0.46 16.16 4.45
C GLN A 133 -1.72 16.59 3.68
N PRO A 134 -2.43 15.66 2.99
CA PRO A 134 -2.09 14.25 2.81
C PRO A 134 -0.94 14.04 1.81
N PHE A 135 -0.05 13.10 2.09
CA PHE A 135 1.05 12.75 1.18
C PHE A 135 1.20 11.25 0.95
N LEU A 136 1.74 10.90 -0.21
CA LEU A 136 2.22 9.57 -0.53
C LEU A 136 3.69 9.65 -0.93
N TYR A 137 4.56 9.05 -0.12
CA TYR A 137 5.99 9.02 -0.36
C TYR A 137 6.39 7.72 -1.05
N THR A 138 7.14 7.80 -2.15
CA THR A 138 7.59 6.61 -2.89
C THR A 138 9.09 6.63 -3.18
N ARG A 139 9.77 5.54 -2.81
CA ARG A 139 11.22 5.37 -3.02
C ARG A 139 11.64 3.89 -3.00
N HIS A 140 12.73 3.57 -3.69
CA HIS A 140 13.43 2.30 -3.52
C HIS A 140 14.25 2.31 -2.21
N VAL A 141 13.59 2.01 -1.09
CA VAL A 141 14.20 2.03 0.24
C VAL A 141 13.76 0.82 1.05
N HIS A 142 14.64 0.28 1.90
CA HIS A 142 14.22 -0.77 2.84
C HIS A 142 13.35 -0.16 3.94
N PHE A 143 12.51 -0.97 4.55
CA PHE A 143 11.61 -0.58 5.63
C PHE A 143 12.32 0.27 6.69
N LEU A 144 11.67 1.38 7.06
CA LEU A 144 12.12 2.32 8.05
C LEU A 144 11.11 2.34 9.19
N ASN A 145 11.62 2.17 10.41
CA ASN A 145 10.82 2.39 11.59
C ASN A 145 10.95 3.87 11.98
N PHE A 146 9.91 4.65 11.66
CA PHE A 146 9.86 6.09 11.89
C PHE A 146 9.72 6.43 13.38
N THR A 147 9.19 5.51 14.19
CA THR A 147 9.11 5.71 15.65
C THR A 147 10.49 5.88 16.30
N ARG A 148 11.54 5.28 15.71
CA ARG A 148 12.95 5.47 16.13
C ARG A 148 13.44 6.91 15.96
N PHE A 149 12.76 7.71 15.15
CA PHE A 149 13.05 9.13 14.92
C PHE A 149 12.05 10.05 15.61
N ARG A 150 11.24 9.52 16.55
CA ARG A 150 10.18 10.27 17.25
C ARG A 150 9.16 10.89 16.28
N MET A 151 8.95 10.24 15.14
CA MET A 151 7.90 10.59 14.19
C MET A 151 6.73 9.61 14.33
N GLU A 152 5.54 10.10 14.03
CA GLU A 152 4.38 9.22 13.86
C GLU A 152 4.67 8.22 12.73
N GLN A 153 4.31 6.97 12.93
CA GLN A 153 4.56 5.91 11.95
C GLN A 153 3.55 6.05 10.79
N PRO A 154 3.98 6.38 9.57
CA PRO A 154 3.09 6.38 8.42
C PRO A 154 2.69 4.94 8.08
N VAL A 155 1.53 4.79 7.45
CA VAL A 155 1.09 3.47 6.98
C VAL A 155 1.89 3.07 5.75
N TYR A 156 2.35 1.83 5.73
CA TYR A 156 3.08 1.30 4.58
C TYR A 156 2.16 0.54 3.62
N ILE A 157 2.41 0.70 2.33
CA ILE A 157 1.86 -0.17 1.29
C ILE A 157 3.00 -0.72 0.45
N ASN A 158 2.83 -1.91 -0.13
CA ASN A 158 3.78 -2.42 -1.11
C ASN A 158 3.13 -3.39 -2.11
N ILE A 159 3.87 -3.70 -3.17
CA ILE A 159 3.49 -4.69 -4.17
C ILE A 159 4.72 -5.52 -4.47
N ILE A 160 4.60 -6.84 -4.30
CA ILE A 160 5.64 -7.81 -4.63
C ILE A 160 5.26 -8.61 -5.88
N ARG A 161 6.15 -9.49 -6.31
CA ARG A 161 6.00 -10.31 -7.53
C ARG A 161 6.59 -11.68 -7.26
N ASP A 162 6.13 -12.70 -7.98
CA ASP A 162 6.74 -14.02 -7.98
C ASP A 162 8.28 -13.93 -8.07
N PRO A 163 9.03 -14.58 -7.14
CA PRO A 163 10.48 -14.46 -7.02
C PRO A 163 11.25 -14.73 -8.31
N ILE A 164 10.94 -15.81 -9.03
CA ILE A 164 11.60 -16.15 -10.30
C ILE A 164 11.27 -15.09 -11.35
N ASN A 165 10.00 -14.75 -11.55
CA ASN A 165 9.61 -13.74 -12.53
C ASN A 165 10.23 -12.36 -12.25
N ARG A 166 10.40 -12.00 -10.98
CA ARG A 166 11.14 -10.80 -10.56
C ARG A 166 12.62 -10.91 -10.91
N PHE A 167 13.26 -12.03 -10.57
CA PHE A 167 14.66 -12.31 -10.89
C PHE A 167 14.91 -12.21 -12.40
N LEU A 168 14.13 -12.93 -13.22
CA LEU A 168 14.22 -12.90 -14.69
C LEU A 168 14.05 -11.48 -15.22
N SER A 169 13.04 -10.75 -14.73
CA SER A 169 12.82 -9.36 -15.13
C SER A 169 13.99 -8.47 -14.76
N ASN A 170 14.70 -8.72 -13.67
CA ASN A 170 15.90 -7.98 -13.30
C ASN A 170 17.09 -8.33 -14.19
N TYR A 171 17.34 -9.63 -14.41
CA TYR A 171 18.42 -10.17 -15.22
C TYR A 171 18.41 -9.55 -16.63
N PHE A 172 17.28 -9.64 -17.31
CA PHE A 172 17.14 -9.11 -18.67
C PHE A 172 17.05 -7.58 -18.70
N PHE A 173 16.53 -6.94 -17.66
CA PHE A 173 16.48 -5.48 -17.64
C PHE A 173 17.88 -4.86 -17.54
N ARG A 174 18.77 -5.45 -16.76
CA ARG A 174 20.16 -4.97 -16.66
C ARG A 174 20.89 -5.07 -18.01
N ARG A 175 20.54 -6.07 -18.83
CA ARG A 175 21.17 -6.34 -20.13
C ARG A 175 20.55 -5.56 -21.28
N PHE A 176 19.23 -5.51 -21.35
CA PHE A 176 18.50 -5.04 -22.54
C PHE A 176 17.51 -3.90 -22.24
N GLY A 177 17.28 -3.55 -20.98
CA GLY A 177 16.43 -2.44 -20.59
C GLY A 177 14.93 -2.69 -20.77
N ASP A 178 14.21 -1.62 -21.11
CA ASP A 178 12.77 -1.57 -21.33
C ASP A 178 12.45 -0.88 -22.67
N TRP A 179 11.20 -0.96 -23.13
CA TRP A 179 10.76 -0.41 -24.42
C TRP A 179 10.86 1.13 -24.55
N ARG A 180 11.18 1.86 -23.48
CA ARG A 180 11.31 3.34 -23.52
C ARG A 180 12.60 3.84 -24.16
N GLY A 181 13.52 2.95 -24.54
CA GLY A 181 14.68 3.30 -25.35
C GLY A 181 15.69 2.18 -25.35
N GLU A 182 15.84 1.49 -26.48
CA GLU A 182 16.83 0.43 -26.62
C GLU A 182 18.26 0.94 -26.36
N GLN A 183 18.58 2.20 -26.68
CA GLN A 183 19.91 2.79 -26.39
C GLN A 183 20.16 3.09 -24.90
N SER A 184 19.13 2.97 -24.04
CA SER A 184 19.26 3.30 -22.61
C SER A 184 20.04 2.28 -21.79
N HIS A 185 20.33 1.07 -22.31
CA HIS A 185 21.14 0.08 -21.59
C HIS A 185 22.60 0.53 -21.40
N LEU A 186 23.17 1.24 -22.38
CA LEU A 186 24.53 1.79 -22.29
C LEU A 186 24.68 2.84 -21.18
N ILE A 187 23.61 3.61 -20.93
CA ILE A 187 23.55 4.62 -19.85
C ILE A 187 23.32 3.96 -18.49
N ARG A 188 22.54 2.86 -18.44
CA ARG A 188 22.08 2.24 -17.18
C ARG A 188 23.07 1.26 -16.57
N THR A 189 23.82 0.54 -17.41
CA THR A 189 24.89 -0.35 -16.99
C THR A 189 26.15 -0.02 -17.80
N PRO A 190 26.75 1.15 -17.56
CA PRO A 190 27.99 1.53 -18.24
C PRO A 190 29.07 0.51 -17.87
N GLY A 191 29.79 -0.01 -18.86
CA GLY A 191 30.90 -0.95 -18.65
C GLY A 191 30.54 -2.44 -18.61
N MET A 192 29.27 -2.82 -18.77
CA MET A 192 28.92 -4.24 -18.97
C MET A 192 29.44 -4.72 -20.31
N LYS A 193 30.36 -5.70 -20.27
CA LYS A 193 30.97 -6.32 -21.45
C LYS A 193 29.95 -7.15 -22.24
N ASP A 194 30.25 -7.43 -23.50
CA ASP A 194 29.32 -8.16 -24.37
C ASP A 194 29.15 -9.63 -23.96
N ASP A 195 30.20 -10.29 -23.48
CA ASP A 195 30.13 -11.64 -22.89
C ASP A 195 29.20 -11.68 -21.68
N GLU A 196 29.29 -10.68 -20.79
CA GLU A 196 28.36 -10.55 -19.65
C GLU A 196 26.93 -10.25 -20.14
N ARG A 197 26.77 -9.36 -21.13
CA ARG A 197 25.46 -8.94 -21.64
C ARG A 197 24.69 -10.09 -22.28
N TYR A 198 25.37 -10.92 -23.05
CA TYR A 198 24.78 -12.03 -23.80
C TYR A 198 24.97 -13.39 -23.12
N LEU A 199 25.48 -13.42 -21.88
CA LEU A 199 25.53 -14.63 -21.05
C LEU A 199 24.17 -15.33 -21.01
N ASP A 200 24.15 -16.59 -21.40
CA ASP A 200 22.96 -17.44 -21.29
C ASP A 200 22.56 -17.56 -19.81
N ILE A 201 21.29 -17.32 -19.54
CA ILE A 201 20.74 -17.38 -18.20
C ILE A 201 20.85 -18.79 -17.59
N ASN A 202 20.78 -19.83 -18.42
CA ASN A 202 20.93 -21.21 -17.96
C ASN A 202 22.34 -21.43 -17.43
N VAL A 203 23.36 -21.02 -18.21
CA VAL A 203 24.76 -21.06 -17.80
C VAL A 203 24.96 -20.24 -16.53
N CYS A 204 24.40 -19.03 -16.46
CA CYS A 204 24.51 -18.18 -15.26
C CYS A 204 23.99 -18.89 -13.99
N ILE A 205 22.85 -19.58 -14.09
CA ILE A 205 22.24 -20.28 -12.97
C ILE A 205 23.02 -21.56 -12.62
N LEU A 206 23.25 -22.44 -13.61
CA LEU A 206 23.84 -23.76 -13.39
C LEU A 206 25.30 -23.65 -12.93
N GLU A 207 26.09 -22.77 -13.54
CA GLU A 207 27.50 -22.52 -13.18
C GLU A 207 27.66 -21.57 -11.97
N ASN A 208 26.56 -21.26 -11.27
CA ASN A 208 26.58 -20.52 -10.02
C ASN A 208 27.24 -19.12 -10.10
N TYR A 209 27.02 -18.40 -11.20
CA TYR A 209 27.55 -17.05 -11.35
C TYR A 209 27.05 -16.14 -10.21
N PRO A 210 27.87 -15.21 -9.68
CA PRO A 210 27.51 -14.43 -8.50
C PRO A 210 26.18 -13.68 -8.60
N GLU A 211 25.77 -13.22 -9.78
CA GLU A 211 24.49 -12.52 -9.97
C GLU A 211 23.26 -13.42 -10.07
N CYS A 212 23.47 -14.72 -10.25
CA CYS A 212 22.45 -15.77 -10.32
C CYS A 212 22.46 -16.67 -9.06
N SER A 213 23.18 -16.26 -8.02
CA SER A 213 23.30 -16.99 -6.76
C SER A 213 23.14 -16.12 -5.52
N ASN A 214 22.98 -16.77 -4.37
CA ASN A 214 22.93 -16.10 -3.08
C ASN A 214 24.33 -15.55 -2.71
N PRO A 215 24.40 -14.42 -1.99
CA PRO A 215 23.28 -13.63 -1.47
C PRO A 215 22.71 -12.60 -2.48
N LYS A 216 23.22 -12.50 -3.72
CA LYS A 216 22.82 -11.43 -4.64
C LYS A 216 21.38 -11.53 -5.15
N ILE A 217 20.81 -12.73 -5.23
CA ILE A 217 19.42 -12.92 -5.67
C ILE A 217 18.39 -12.66 -4.57
N PHE A 218 18.81 -12.67 -3.30
CA PHE A 218 18.01 -12.35 -2.12
C PHE A 218 17.76 -10.83 -2.06
N TYR A 219 16.52 -10.43 -2.35
CA TYR A 219 16.19 -9.07 -2.72
C TYR A 219 14.87 -8.55 -2.13
N VAL A 220 13.77 -9.32 -2.13
CA VAL A 220 12.48 -8.81 -1.64
C VAL A 220 12.46 -8.76 -0.12
N ILE A 221 12.85 -9.84 0.56
CA ILE A 221 12.90 -9.89 2.04
C ILE A 221 13.67 -8.70 2.67
N PRO A 222 14.89 -8.31 2.21
CA PRO A 222 15.59 -7.15 2.75
C PRO A 222 14.78 -5.84 2.74
N TYR A 223 13.90 -5.64 1.75
CA TYR A 223 13.04 -4.45 1.68
C TYR A 223 12.02 -4.39 2.82
N PHE A 224 11.55 -5.54 3.30
CA PHE A 224 10.57 -5.64 4.38
C PHE A 224 11.24 -5.83 5.74
N CYS A 225 12.35 -6.57 5.81
CA CYS A 225 13.12 -6.76 7.05
C CYS A 225 13.69 -5.42 7.58
N GLY A 226 14.13 -4.54 6.67
CA GLY A 226 14.49 -3.16 7.00
C GLY A 226 16.00 -2.86 6.99
N GLN A 227 16.45 -1.99 7.88
CA GLN A 227 17.81 -1.42 7.85
C GLN A 227 18.87 -2.22 8.62
N HIS A 228 18.49 -3.27 9.36
CA HIS A 228 19.44 -4.07 10.13
C HIS A 228 20.41 -4.86 9.22
N PRO A 229 21.73 -4.91 9.48
CA PRO A 229 22.70 -5.59 8.60
C PRO A 229 22.32 -7.04 8.28
N GLN A 230 21.89 -7.81 9.29
CA GLN A 230 21.45 -9.20 9.16
C GLN A 230 20.26 -9.39 8.19
N CYS A 231 19.51 -8.34 7.86
CA CYS A 231 18.48 -8.42 6.81
C CYS A 231 19.02 -8.70 5.40
N ARG A 232 20.34 -8.68 5.21
CA ARG A 232 21.01 -8.94 3.91
C ARG A 232 21.55 -10.37 3.83
N GLU A 233 21.52 -11.09 4.94
CA GLU A 233 21.92 -12.48 5.02
C GLU A 233 20.67 -13.34 4.79
N PRO A 234 20.65 -14.18 3.75
CA PRO A 234 19.55 -15.10 3.54
C PRO A 234 19.47 -16.07 4.72
N GLY A 235 18.35 -16.06 5.44
CA GLY A 235 18.18 -16.88 6.63
C GLY A 235 16.82 -16.68 7.28
N VAL A 236 16.51 -17.60 8.20
CA VAL A 236 15.23 -17.62 8.93
C VAL A 236 14.97 -16.31 9.67
N TRP A 237 16.00 -15.75 10.31
CA TRP A 237 15.87 -14.50 11.05
C TRP A 237 15.37 -13.33 10.18
N ALA A 238 15.97 -13.15 8.99
CA ALA A 238 15.60 -12.05 8.09
C ALA A 238 14.18 -12.24 7.53
N LEU A 239 13.80 -13.48 7.25
CA LEU A 239 12.46 -13.86 6.81
C LEU A 239 11.41 -13.56 7.88
N GLU A 240 11.60 -14.06 9.10
CA GLU A 240 10.64 -13.85 10.20
C GLU A 240 10.54 -12.37 10.56
N ARG A 241 11.66 -11.65 10.58
CA ARG A 241 11.64 -10.20 10.82
C ARG A 241 10.87 -9.45 9.72
N ALA A 242 10.98 -9.87 8.46
CA ALA A 242 10.20 -9.29 7.37
C ALA A 242 8.70 -9.58 7.52
N LYS A 243 8.31 -10.83 7.85
CA LYS A 243 6.91 -11.20 8.11
C LYS A 243 6.32 -10.36 9.25
N GLN A 244 7.07 -10.21 10.35
CA GLN A 244 6.68 -9.39 11.50
C GLN A 244 6.45 -7.93 11.10
N ASN A 245 7.40 -7.30 10.40
CA ASN A 245 7.24 -5.90 9.99
C ASN A 245 6.02 -5.71 9.09
N VAL A 246 5.69 -6.69 8.23
CA VAL A 246 4.47 -6.67 7.40
C VAL A 246 3.21 -6.63 8.25
N LEU A 247 3.10 -7.53 9.23
CA LEU A 247 1.92 -7.61 10.09
C LEU A 247 1.74 -6.36 10.96
N GLU A 248 2.85 -5.77 11.41
CA GLU A 248 2.83 -4.63 12.34
C GLU A 248 2.66 -3.27 11.64
N ASN A 249 3.21 -3.09 10.44
CA ASN A 249 3.40 -1.75 9.85
C ASN A 249 2.78 -1.56 8.47
N TYR A 250 2.43 -2.63 7.76
CA TYR A 250 1.90 -2.53 6.40
C TYR A 250 0.37 -2.64 6.40
N LEU A 251 -0.28 -1.62 5.84
CA LEU A 251 -1.72 -1.61 5.61
C LEU A 251 -2.12 -2.65 4.54
N LEU A 252 -1.32 -2.75 3.47
CA LEU A 252 -1.53 -3.72 2.41
C LEU A 252 -0.21 -4.06 1.72
N VAL A 253 0.05 -5.35 1.52
CA VAL A 253 1.05 -5.83 0.58
C VAL A 253 0.37 -6.68 -0.48
N GLY A 254 0.33 -6.17 -1.71
CA GLY A 254 -0.28 -6.85 -2.86
C GLY A 254 0.70 -7.72 -3.64
N ILE A 255 0.17 -8.55 -4.53
CA ILE A 255 0.95 -9.30 -5.52
C ILE A 255 0.68 -8.76 -6.93
N LEU A 256 1.75 -8.66 -7.73
CA LEU A 256 1.69 -8.06 -9.06
C LEU A 256 0.83 -8.88 -10.02
N GLU A 257 0.75 -10.19 -9.81
CA GLU A 257 -0.06 -11.11 -10.61
C GLU A 257 -1.57 -10.81 -10.51
N GLU A 258 -2.01 -10.15 -9.43
CA GLU A 258 -3.40 -9.76 -9.15
C GLU A 258 -3.55 -8.23 -8.96
N LEU A 259 -2.83 -7.44 -9.77
CA LEU A 259 -2.73 -5.99 -9.59
C LEU A 259 -4.08 -5.24 -9.64
N GLU A 260 -5.06 -5.72 -10.41
CA GLU A 260 -6.42 -5.15 -10.42
C GLU A 260 -7.08 -5.22 -9.03
N ASP A 261 -6.96 -6.36 -8.35
CA ASP A 261 -7.50 -6.56 -7.00
C ASP A 261 -6.73 -5.73 -5.97
N VAL A 262 -5.43 -5.52 -6.18
CA VAL A 262 -4.63 -4.62 -5.34
C VAL A 262 -5.19 -3.20 -5.40
N PHE A 263 -5.47 -2.67 -6.60
CA PHE A 263 -6.04 -1.32 -6.74
C PHE A 263 -7.44 -1.22 -6.16
N LEU A 264 -8.26 -2.26 -6.34
CA LEU A 264 -9.61 -2.32 -5.78
C LEU A 264 -9.62 -2.36 -4.24
N LEU A 265 -8.63 -2.99 -3.61
CA LEU A 265 -8.44 -2.95 -2.17
C LEU A 265 -7.91 -1.59 -1.69
N LEU A 266 -6.90 -1.04 -2.37
CA LEU A 266 -6.37 0.29 -2.05
C LEU A 266 -7.44 1.38 -2.16
N GLU A 267 -8.33 1.29 -3.14
CA GLU A 267 -9.48 2.20 -3.29
C GLU A 267 -10.44 2.14 -2.09
N ARG A 268 -10.60 0.98 -1.45
CA ARG A 268 -11.42 0.87 -0.22
C ARG A 268 -10.68 1.29 1.04
N LEU A 269 -9.39 0.97 1.14
CA LEU A 269 -8.57 1.24 2.34
C LEU A 269 -8.09 2.69 2.40
N LEU A 270 -7.88 3.33 1.24
CA LEU A 270 -7.30 4.65 1.07
C LEU A 270 -8.04 5.42 -0.05
N PRO A 271 -9.36 5.66 0.07
CA PRO A 271 -10.18 6.21 -1.01
C PRO A 271 -9.71 7.59 -1.49
N HIS A 272 -9.24 8.44 -0.58
CA HIS A 272 -8.75 9.78 -0.91
C HIS A 272 -7.45 9.78 -1.75
N TYR A 273 -6.72 8.66 -1.81
CA TYR A 273 -5.60 8.48 -2.73
C TYR A 273 -5.97 7.69 -3.99
N PHE A 274 -6.82 6.65 -3.86
CA PHE A 274 -6.99 5.62 -4.88
C PHE A 274 -8.37 5.57 -5.53
N THR A 275 -9.30 6.50 -5.25
CA THR A 275 -10.62 6.51 -5.91
C THR A 275 -10.50 6.59 -7.43
N GLY A 276 -11.08 5.63 -8.14
CA GLY A 276 -11.00 5.49 -9.59
C GLY A 276 -9.66 4.95 -10.11
N ALA A 277 -8.81 4.37 -9.26
CA ALA A 277 -7.53 3.78 -9.67
C ALA A 277 -7.73 2.69 -10.74
N LEU A 278 -8.73 1.82 -10.56
CA LEU A 278 -9.02 0.74 -11.50
C LEU A 278 -9.47 1.27 -12.88
N ASN A 279 -10.24 2.37 -12.89
CA ASN A 279 -10.71 2.99 -14.13
C ASN A 279 -9.54 3.55 -14.95
N ILE A 280 -8.58 4.20 -14.29
CA ILE A 280 -7.36 4.70 -14.96
C ILE A 280 -6.52 3.51 -15.42
N TYR A 281 -6.34 2.50 -14.58
CA TYR A 281 -5.56 1.30 -14.90
C TYR A 281 -6.07 0.58 -16.17
N ASN A 282 -7.40 0.49 -16.32
CA ASN A 282 -8.04 -0.17 -17.47
C ASN A 282 -8.08 0.71 -18.73
N SER A 283 -7.74 1.99 -18.65
CA SER A 283 -7.78 2.90 -19.80
C SER A 283 -6.72 2.52 -20.85
N PRO A 284 -7.02 2.68 -22.16
CA PRO A 284 -6.10 2.31 -23.24
C PRO A 284 -4.78 3.10 -23.19
N ASP A 285 -4.85 4.40 -22.88
CA ASP A 285 -3.68 5.27 -22.78
C ASP A 285 -2.74 4.82 -21.66
N TYR A 286 -3.30 4.49 -20.50
CA TYR A 286 -2.52 3.98 -19.39
C TYR A 286 -1.88 2.62 -19.72
N ARG A 287 -2.63 1.70 -20.34
CA ARG A 287 -2.10 0.39 -20.75
C ARG A 287 -0.95 0.53 -21.72
N LYS A 288 -1.03 1.46 -22.68
CA LYS A 288 0.07 1.79 -23.59
C LYS A 288 1.31 2.27 -22.82
N MET A 289 1.13 3.16 -21.84
CA MET A 289 2.23 3.65 -20.99
C MET A 289 2.87 2.57 -20.11
N GLY A 290 2.05 1.66 -19.58
CA GLY A 290 2.47 0.51 -18.78
C GLY A 290 3.27 -0.50 -19.60
N ASN A 291 2.82 -0.83 -20.81
CA ASN A 291 3.52 -1.75 -21.71
C ASN A 291 4.95 -1.30 -22.03
N MET A 292 5.18 0.01 -22.12
CA MET A 292 6.51 0.57 -22.34
C MET A 292 7.50 0.30 -21.19
N THR A 293 7.01 -0.04 -19.99
CA THR A 293 7.86 -0.32 -18.81
C THR A 293 8.33 -1.77 -18.74
N SER A 294 7.80 -2.64 -19.61
CA SER A 294 8.13 -4.05 -19.63
C SER A 294 9.56 -4.29 -20.11
N THR A 295 10.27 -5.20 -19.43
CA THR A 295 11.58 -5.68 -19.83
C THR A 295 11.51 -6.40 -21.17
N VAL A 296 12.45 -6.09 -22.07
CA VAL A 296 12.55 -6.68 -23.41
C VAL A 296 13.40 -7.96 -23.42
N ARG A 297 13.27 -8.77 -24.48
CA ARG A 297 14.12 -9.96 -24.76
C ARG A 297 14.21 -10.99 -23.63
N LYS A 298 13.16 -11.10 -22.81
CA LYS A 298 13.07 -12.14 -21.77
C LYS A 298 12.86 -13.50 -22.41
N HIS A 299 13.60 -14.49 -21.95
CA HIS A 299 13.34 -15.90 -22.24
C HIS A 299 13.27 -16.69 -20.94
N THR A 300 12.58 -17.83 -20.99
CA THR A 300 12.45 -18.75 -19.85
C THR A 300 13.66 -19.69 -19.80
N PRO A 301 14.29 -19.87 -18.63
CA PRO A 301 15.34 -20.86 -18.46
C PRO A 301 14.84 -22.30 -18.68
N THR A 302 15.77 -23.25 -18.78
CA THR A 302 15.51 -24.69 -18.78
C THR A 302 14.90 -25.12 -17.44
N LEU A 303 14.25 -26.29 -17.45
CA LEU A 303 13.63 -26.84 -16.24
C LEU A 303 14.64 -27.07 -15.12
N GLU A 304 15.83 -27.57 -15.46
CA GLU A 304 16.93 -27.79 -14.52
C GLU A 304 17.42 -26.49 -13.89
N ALA A 305 17.63 -25.44 -14.70
CA ALA A 305 17.98 -24.12 -14.18
C ALA A 305 16.87 -23.54 -13.29
N LEU A 306 15.59 -23.73 -13.67
CA LEU A 306 14.45 -23.30 -12.84
C LEU A 306 14.41 -24.03 -11.49
N GLN A 307 14.70 -25.34 -11.46
CA GLN A 307 14.84 -26.11 -10.22
C GLN A 307 15.91 -25.49 -9.33
N VAL A 308 17.14 -25.38 -9.81
CA VAL A 308 18.25 -24.80 -9.04
C VAL A 308 17.91 -23.40 -8.52
N LEU A 309 17.32 -22.55 -9.36
CA LEU A 309 16.92 -21.20 -8.98
C LEU A 309 15.83 -21.18 -7.91
N TYR A 310 14.85 -22.08 -7.99
CA TYR A 310 13.79 -22.22 -6.99
C TYR A 310 14.37 -22.56 -5.60
N HIS A 311 15.32 -23.50 -5.53
CA HIS A 311 16.00 -23.83 -4.26
C HIS A 311 16.74 -22.65 -3.66
N ARG A 312 17.50 -21.92 -4.49
CA ARG A 312 18.22 -20.72 -4.02
C ARG A 312 17.26 -19.62 -3.55
N LEU A 313 16.03 -19.58 -4.07
CA LEU A 313 14.98 -18.62 -3.72
C LEU A 313 14.00 -19.14 -2.66
N ARG A 314 14.29 -20.24 -1.95
CA ARG A 314 13.35 -20.85 -0.98
C ARG A 314 12.74 -19.86 0.00
N TYR A 315 13.56 -19.01 0.62
CA TYR A 315 13.09 -18.00 1.59
C TYR A 315 12.22 -16.94 0.92
N GLU A 316 12.59 -16.49 -0.28
CA GLU A 316 11.81 -15.50 -1.06
C GLU A 316 10.44 -16.07 -1.45
N TYR A 317 10.36 -17.37 -1.77
CA TYR A 317 9.10 -18.06 -2.04
C TYR A 317 8.25 -18.22 -0.78
N GLU A 318 8.86 -18.57 0.35
CA GLU A 318 8.16 -18.65 1.63
C GLU A 318 7.55 -17.29 2.01
N PHE A 319 8.32 -16.21 1.86
CA PHE A 319 7.82 -14.85 2.06
C PHE A 319 6.72 -14.49 1.06
N TYR A 320 6.90 -14.79 -0.23
CA TYR A 320 5.89 -14.51 -1.26
C TYR A 320 4.57 -15.23 -0.97
N ASN A 321 4.62 -16.51 -0.59
CA ASN A 321 3.45 -17.30 -0.25
C ASN A 321 2.75 -16.73 0.99
N PHE A 322 3.50 -16.38 2.04
CA PHE A 322 2.96 -15.69 3.21
C PHE A 322 2.20 -14.41 2.82
N ILE A 323 2.80 -13.55 1.99
CA ILE A 323 2.16 -12.31 1.53
C ILE A 323 0.92 -12.59 0.69
N ARG A 324 0.99 -13.55 -0.25
CA ARG A 324 -0.15 -13.96 -1.07
C ARG A 324 -1.31 -14.40 -0.17
N ASP A 325 -1.03 -15.21 0.84
CA ASP A 325 -2.05 -15.73 1.73
C ASP A 325 -2.66 -14.60 2.57
N GLN A 326 -1.86 -13.66 3.10
CA GLN A 326 -2.37 -12.45 3.78
C GLN A 326 -3.23 -11.58 2.86
N PHE A 327 -2.79 -11.37 1.61
CA PHE A 327 -3.52 -10.61 0.61
C PHE A 327 -4.87 -11.24 0.28
N HIS A 328 -4.90 -12.56 0.06
CA HIS A 328 -6.13 -13.32 -0.21
C HIS A 328 -7.07 -13.36 1.00
N LEU A 329 -6.53 -13.43 2.22
CA LEU A 329 -7.33 -13.30 3.45
C LEU A 329 -8.00 -11.92 3.53
N MET A 330 -7.28 -10.85 3.21
CA MET A 330 -7.84 -9.49 3.19
C MET A 330 -8.92 -9.32 2.11
N LYS A 331 -8.70 -9.88 0.90
CA LYS A 331 -9.71 -9.93 -0.16
C LYS A 331 -11.00 -10.58 0.33
N LYS A 332 -10.90 -11.74 0.98
CA LYS A 332 -12.05 -12.48 1.54
C LYS A 332 -12.78 -11.67 2.62
N LYS A 333 -12.05 -11.05 3.56
CA LYS A 333 -12.63 -10.20 4.62
C LYS A 333 -13.44 -9.03 4.07
N ILE A 334 -13.03 -8.47 2.94
CA ILE A 334 -13.68 -7.33 2.28
C ILE A 334 -14.76 -7.78 1.26
N GLY A 335 -14.96 -9.09 1.10
CA GLY A 335 -15.99 -9.64 0.21
C GLY A 335 -15.63 -9.61 -1.28
N LEU A 336 -14.35 -9.51 -1.62
CA LEU A 336 -13.88 -9.59 -3.01
C LEU A 336 -13.77 -11.04 -3.47
N LYS A 337 -14.54 -11.40 -4.52
CA LYS A 337 -14.43 -12.70 -5.18
C LYS A 337 -13.15 -12.73 -6.02
N SER A 338 -12.24 -13.67 -5.75
CA SER A 338 -11.01 -13.80 -6.53
C SER A 338 -11.31 -14.29 -7.94
N ILE A 339 -10.89 -13.55 -8.96
CA ILE A 339 -10.68 -14.12 -10.30
C ILE A 339 -9.25 -14.66 -10.29
N SER A 340 -9.09 -15.95 -9.99
CA SER A 340 -7.76 -16.58 -10.02
C SER A 340 -7.27 -16.67 -11.47
N LYS A 341 -6.37 -15.77 -11.88
CA LYS A 341 -5.55 -16.00 -13.08
C LYS A 341 -4.40 -16.91 -12.69
N PRO A 342 -4.17 -18.04 -13.38
CA PRO A 342 -3.04 -18.91 -13.09
C PRO A 342 -1.73 -18.13 -13.30
N SER A 343 -0.82 -18.22 -12.33
CA SER A 343 0.57 -17.79 -12.49
C SER A 343 1.19 -18.47 -13.72
N ALA A 344 2.16 -17.80 -14.38
CA ALA A 344 2.91 -18.36 -15.50
C ALA A 344 3.57 -19.71 -15.16
N TYR A 345 3.84 -19.95 -13.87
CA TYR A 345 4.17 -21.25 -13.30
C TYR A 345 2.99 -21.69 -12.43
N SER A 346 2.32 -22.77 -12.79
CA SER A 346 1.19 -23.25 -11.99
C SER A 346 1.68 -23.64 -10.59
N PRO A 347 0.84 -23.49 -9.54
CA PRO A 347 1.17 -24.03 -8.22
C PRO A 347 1.51 -25.53 -8.28
N ALA A 348 0.96 -26.26 -9.25
CA ALA A 348 1.30 -27.66 -9.51
C ALA A 348 2.74 -27.82 -10.04
N PHE A 349 3.20 -26.95 -10.95
CA PHE A 349 4.59 -26.96 -11.42
C PHE A 349 5.57 -26.64 -10.31
N LEU A 350 5.30 -25.61 -9.48
CA LEU A 350 6.14 -25.27 -8.34
C LEU A 350 6.11 -26.35 -7.25
N ARG A 351 4.95 -26.99 -7.04
CA ARG A 351 4.80 -28.14 -6.13
C ARG A 351 5.52 -29.36 -6.65
N GLU A 352 5.46 -29.65 -7.94
CA GLU A 352 6.21 -30.72 -8.60
C GLU A 352 7.71 -30.44 -8.58
N LEU A 353 8.12 -29.17 -8.71
CA LEU A 353 9.50 -28.74 -8.50
C LEU A 353 9.94 -29.02 -7.06
N ALA A 354 9.16 -28.59 -6.07
CA ALA A 354 9.47 -28.79 -4.66
C ALA A 354 9.52 -30.28 -4.27
N LEU A 355 8.64 -31.12 -4.86
CA LEU A 355 8.63 -32.57 -4.64
C LEU A 355 9.79 -33.31 -5.32
N ARG A 356 10.35 -32.75 -6.40
CA ARG A 356 11.43 -33.38 -7.18
C ARG A 356 12.82 -33.05 -6.64
N THR A 357 12.94 -32.11 -5.73
CA THR A 357 14.24 -31.72 -5.22
C THR A 357 14.46 -32.29 -3.82
N PRO A 358 15.58 -32.99 -3.59
CA PRO A 358 15.93 -33.47 -2.26
C PRO A 358 15.97 -32.34 -1.23
N GLU A 359 15.45 -32.61 -0.04
CA GLU A 359 15.68 -31.74 1.13
C GLU A 359 17.19 -31.76 1.45
N PRO A 360 17.79 -30.61 1.84
CA PRO A 360 19.16 -30.60 2.30
C PRO A 360 19.26 -31.41 3.62
N PRO A 361 20.42 -32.04 3.91
CA PRO A 361 20.68 -32.54 5.25
C PRO A 361 20.67 -31.36 6.24
N ASP A 362 20.10 -31.59 7.42
CA ASP A 362 20.02 -30.60 8.49
C ASP A 362 21.42 -30.13 8.89
N GLU A 363 21.66 -28.82 8.89
CA GLU A 363 22.96 -28.21 9.25
C GLU A 363 23.27 -28.27 10.77
N ASP A 364 22.47 -28.98 11.56
CA ASP A 364 22.51 -28.99 13.03
C ASP A 364 22.92 -30.34 13.66
N GLU A 365 23.32 -31.38 12.90
CA GLU A 365 23.70 -32.70 13.49
C GLU A 365 25.17 -33.15 13.36
N ASP A 366 26.07 -32.41 12.70
CA ASP A 366 27.48 -32.84 12.55
C ASP A 366 28.49 -31.87 13.18
N LEU A 367 28.33 -31.60 14.47
CA LEU A 367 29.30 -30.81 15.24
C LEU A 367 29.53 -31.42 16.63
N ASP A 368 29.80 -32.73 16.70
CA ASP A 368 30.47 -33.36 17.86
C ASP A 368 30.84 -34.84 17.59
N THR A 369 31.72 -35.10 16.63
CA THR A 369 32.60 -36.29 16.64
C THR A 369 33.65 -36.12 15.56
N ASP A 370 34.84 -35.65 15.93
CA ASP A 370 36.14 -36.00 15.31
C ASP A 370 37.24 -35.17 15.97
N LEU A 371 37.53 -35.50 17.23
CA LEU A 371 38.66 -34.98 17.99
C LEU A 371 39.36 -36.11 18.75
N GLU A 372 39.58 -37.25 18.10
CA GLU A 372 40.46 -38.32 18.62
C GLU A 372 40.81 -39.28 17.46
N ASP A 373 41.85 -38.96 16.67
CA ASP A 373 42.75 -39.95 16.02
C ASP A 373 43.76 -39.34 15.03
N VAL A 374 44.57 -38.37 15.49
CA VAL A 374 45.83 -38.03 14.80
C VAL A 374 46.99 -38.02 15.81
N ARG A 375 47.31 -39.21 16.33
CA ARG A 375 48.59 -39.50 16.99
C ARG A 375 49.05 -40.93 16.68
N LEU A 376 49.48 -41.17 15.44
CA LEU A 376 50.40 -42.23 15.00
C LEU A 376 50.48 -42.01 13.48
N PHE A 377 51.56 -41.50 12.89
CA PHE A 377 52.80 -42.21 12.63
C PHE A 377 53.95 -41.19 12.50
N ILE A 378 54.90 -41.26 13.42
CA ILE A 378 56.30 -40.86 13.19
C ILE A 378 57.07 -42.18 13.25
N PHE A 379 57.58 -42.63 12.10
CA PHE A 379 58.92 -43.19 11.89
C PHE A 379 59.18 -43.34 10.40
#